data_AF-A0A371JPP1-F1
#
_entry.id   AF-A0A371JPP1-F1
#
_cell.length_a   1.000
_cell.length_b   1.000
_cell.length_c   1.000
_cell.angle_alpha   90.00
_cell.angle_beta   90.00
_cell.angle_gamma   90.00
#
_symmetry.space_group_name_H-M   'P 1'
#
loop_
_entity.id
_entity.type
_entity.pdbx_description
1 polymer ?
#
loop_
_entity_poly.entity_id
_entity_poly.type
_entity_poly.pdbx_seq_one_letter_code
_entity_poly.pdbx_strand_id
1 'polypeptide(L)'
;MGLLFEWKSGWCSGLCPVHPVEKLYGQNNRLSLPNIHCDKCYRCVTPCPDSTPAINPVSSKKTAYHRIAGFLMTAAFPGFIWGWFQVPDYEGSITFSQIVIAYEFPLLGVLVASGLFLVLKRFLTAKKLIAIFSALAVSCYYWYRLPALIGFGIFPNDGMLIDLSHSIPKWVVSVIIITTSLFFFWWIVFRKQKQISWGSRPAYAKISRTKTSLP
;
A
#
# COMPACT_ATOMS: atom_id res chain seq x y z
N MET A 1 11.55 19.66 -10.55
CA MET A 1 10.41 18.85 -11.04
C MET A 1 9.53 19.61 -12.02
N GLY A 2 9.19 20.89 -11.79
CA GLY A 2 8.36 21.69 -12.70
C GLY A 2 8.97 22.11 -14.06
N LEU A 3 10.16 21.62 -14.43
CA LEU A 3 10.79 21.87 -15.75
C LEU A 3 10.66 20.68 -16.72
N LEU A 4 10.53 19.46 -16.20
CA LEU A 4 10.43 18.22 -16.98
C LEU A 4 9.10 17.50 -16.76
N PHE A 5 8.50 17.67 -15.59
CA PHE A 5 7.28 16.99 -15.19
C PHE A 5 6.22 18.02 -14.81
N GLU A 6 5.10 17.95 -15.53
CA GLU A 6 3.94 18.80 -15.29
C GLU A 6 3.18 18.34 -14.04
N TRP A 7 3.09 19.21 -13.04
CA TRP A 7 2.22 19.02 -11.87
C TRP A 7 2.44 17.67 -11.15
N LYS A 8 1.35 16.92 -10.89
CA LYS A 8 1.33 15.61 -10.22
C LYS A 8 2.02 14.49 -11.01
N SER A 9 2.41 14.71 -12.27
CA SER A 9 2.97 13.65 -13.13
C SER A 9 4.36 13.17 -12.71
N GLY A 10 5.13 14.02 -12.02
CA GLY A 10 6.45 13.66 -11.50
C GLY A 10 6.33 12.87 -10.20
N TRP A 11 6.30 13.58 -9.06
CA TRP A 11 6.38 12.96 -7.74
C TRP A 11 5.15 12.10 -7.43
N CYS A 12 3.96 12.69 -7.35
CA CYS A 12 2.78 12.01 -6.80
C CYS A 12 2.33 10.78 -7.60
N SER A 13 2.38 10.82 -8.93
CA SER A 13 1.93 9.70 -9.78
C SER A 13 3.07 8.82 -10.31
N GLY A 14 4.32 9.27 -10.21
CA GLY A 14 5.49 8.55 -10.72
C GLY A 14 6.38 7.99 -9.62
N LEU A 15 7.05 8.87 -8.88
CA LEU A 15 8.10 8.49 -7.93
C LEU A 15 7.62 8.23 -6.50
N CYS A 16 6.38 8.59 -6.15
CA CYS A 16 5.87 8.47 -4.79
C CYS A 16 5.82 6.98 -4.38
N PRO A 17 6.65 6.56 -3.39
CA PRO A 17 6.74 5.16 -3.00
C PRO A 17 5.48 4.66 -2.27
N VAL A 18 4.72 5.58 -1.66
CA VAL A 18 3.50 5.28 -0.91
C VAL A 18 2.27 5.13 -1.82
N HIS A 19 2.30 5.74 -3.00
CA HIS A 19 1.14 5.79 -3.89
C HIS A 19 0.64 4.41 -4.38
N PRO A 20 1.50 3.40 -4.67
CA PRO A 20 1.05 2.05 -4.95
C PRO A 20 0.32 1.38 -3.77
N VAL A 21 0.76 1.66 -2.54
CA VAL A 21 0.15 1.15 -1.30
C VAL A 21 -1.22 1.78 -1.08
N GLU A 22 -1.35 3.09 -1.28
CA GLU A 22 -2.64 3.80 -1.26
C GLU A 22 -3.64 3.20 -2.26
N LYS A 23 -3.19 2.86 -3.48
CA LYS A 23 -4.05 2.20 -4.48
C LYS A 23 -4.43 0.78 -4.09
N LEU A 24 -3.55 0.08 -3.38
CA LEU A 24 -3.80 -1.28 -2.93
C LEU A 24 -4.86 -1.29 -1.82
N TYR A 25 -4.76 -0.38 -0.86
CA TYR A 25 -5.68 -0.30 0.30
C TYR A 25 -6.97 0.47 -0.05
N GLY A 26 -6.87 1.45 -0.94
CA GLY A 26 -7.93 2.33 -1.39
C GLY A 26 -8.85 1.79 -2.47
N GLN A 27 -9.07 0.47 -2.52
CA GLN A 27 -9.92 -0.14 -3.56
C GLN A 27 -11.41 0.16 -3.34
N ASN A 28 -11.81 0.41 -2.09
CA ASN A 28 -13.21 0.50 -1.67
C ASN A 28 -13.55 1.87 -1.04
N ASN A 29 -13.44 2.93 -1.83
CA ASN A 29 -13.75 4.28 -1.38
C ASN A 29 -15.25 4.47 -1.13
N ARG A 30 -15.59 5.20 -0.06
CA ARG A 30 -16.97 5.63 0.22
C ARG A 30 -17.28 7.03 -0.28
N LEU A 31 -16.28 7.89 -0.25
CA LEU A 31 -16.42 9.32 -0.46
C LEU A 31 -15.39 9.72 -1.50
N SER A 32 -15.81 10.62 -2.38
CA SER A 32 -14.91 11.30 -3.30
C SER A 32 -14.75 12.71 -2.78
N LEU A 33 -13.53 13.11 -2.44
CA LEU A 33 -13.25 14.46 -1.97
C LEU A 33 -13.08 15.40 -3.18
N PRO A 34 -13.40 16.69 -3.06
CA PRO A 34 -13.04 17.66 -4.09
C PRO A 34 -11.52 17.73 -4.22
N ASN A 35 -11.02 18.00 -5.43
CA ASN A 35 -9.59 18.18 -5.65
C ASN A 35 -9.16 19.54 -5.08
N ILE A 36 -8.33 19.52 -4.03
CA ILE A 36 -7.83 20.74 -3.35
C ILE A 36 -6.65 21.36 -4.11
N HIS A 37 -5.93 20.56 -4.89
CA HIS A 37 -4.69 20.99 -5.56
C HIS A 37 -4.92 21.55 -6.97
N CYS A 38 -6.01 21.18 -7.62
CA CYS A 38 -6.30 21.58 -8.99
C CYS A 38 -7.73 22.11 -9.11
N ASP A 39 -7.86 23.36 -9.56
CA ASP A 39 -9.13 23.99 -9.95
C ASP A 39 -9.60 23.51 -11.34
N LYS A 40 -8.66 23.15 -12.23
CA LYS A 40 -8.91 22.62 -13.58
C LYS A 40 -8.04 21.39 -13.88
N CYS A 41 -8.54 20.50 -14.74
CA CYS A 41 -7.81 19.30 -15.15
C CYS A 41 -6.99 19.55 -16.42
N TYR A 42 -5.65 19.52 -16.28
CA TYR A 42 -4.69 19.66 -17.39
C TYR A 42 -4.21 18.34 -17.99
N ARG A 43 -4.80 17.20 -17.58
CA ARG A 43 -4.42 15.86 -18.05
C ARG A 43 -2.93 15.51 -17.85
N CYS A 44 -2.33 15.99 -16.76
CA CYS A 44 -0.94 15.69 -16.40
C CYS A 44 -0.63 14.17 -16.36
N VAL A 45 -1.61 13.34 -15.99
CA VAL A 45 -1.50 11.87 -16.03
C VAL A 45 -2.80 11.26 -16.54
N THR A 46 -2.70 10.30 -17.45
CA THR A 46 -3.85 9.59 -18.03
C THR A 46 -3.66 8.06 -18.02
N PRO A 47 -4.54 7.30 -17.33
CA PRO A 47 -5.64 7.77 -16.47
C PRO A 47 -5.14 8.45 -15.17
N CYS A 48 -5.86 9.46 -14.67
CA CYS A 48 -5.54 10.11 -13.40
C CYS A 48 -5.90 9.16 -12.24
N PRO A 49 -4.96 8.75 -11.39
CA PRO A 49 -5.20 7.74 -10.38
C PRO A 49 -6.26 8.16 -9.35
N ASP A 50 -6.24 9.42 -8.93
CA ASP A 50 -7.15 9.93 -7.90
C ASP A 50 -8.60 9.98 -8.39
N SER A 51 -8.80 10.29 -9.68
CA SER A 51 -10.12 10.48 -10.29
C SER A 51 -10.55 9.35 -11.21
N THR A 52 -9.94 8.17 -11.10
CA THR A 52 -10.34 6.98 -11.86
C THR A 52 -10.80 5.91 -10.88
N PRO A 53 -12.08 5.48 -10.93
CA PRO A 53 -12.60 4.50 -10.00
C PRO A 53 -11.93 3.14 -10.21
N ALA A 54 -11.72 2.41 -9.10
CA ALA A 54 -11.15 1.07 -9.06
C ALA A 54 -9.78 0.89 -9.75
N ILE A 55 -8.97 1.95 -9.80
CA ILE A 55 -7.57 1.82 -10.24
C ILE A 55 -6.77 1.02 -9.20
N ASN A 56 -6.03 0.02 -9.66
CA ASN A 56 -5.17 -0.79 -8.80
C ASN A 56 -3.77 -0.98 -9.41
N PRO A 57 -2.76 -1.40 -8.61
CA PRO A 57 -1.41 -1.59 -9.11
C PRO A 57 -1.32 -2.56 -10.31
N VAL A 58 -2.21 -3.55 -10.37
CA VAL A 58 -2.29 -4.56 -11.46
C VAL A 58 -3.03 -4.04 -12.69
N SER A 59 -3.77 -2.93 -12.58
CA SER A 59 -4.52 -2.32 -13.69
C SER A 59 -3.60 -1.75 -14.77
N SER A 60 -2.38 -1.31 -14.40
CA SER A 60 -1.42 -0.75 -15.35
C SER A 60 -0.68 -1.87 -16.10
N LYS A 61 -1.11 -2.14 -17.35
CA LYS A 61 -0.55 -3.23 -18.18
C LYS A 61 0.36 -2.77 -19.33
N LYS A 62 0.71 -1.47 -19.39
CA LYS A 62 1.38 -0.85 -20.55
C LYS A 62 2.75 -1.47 -20.86
N THR A 63 3.57 -1.75 -19.85
CA THR A 63 4.93 -2.31 -20.01
C THR A 63 5.12 -3.53 -19.12
N ALA A 64 6.12 -4.38 -19.44
CA ALA A 64 6.48 -5.52 -18.61
C ALA A 64 6.87 -5.10 -17.18
N TYR A 65 7.61 -3.99 -17.05
CA TYR A 65 7.97 -3.41 -15.76
C TYR A 65 6.74 -3.09 -14.91
N HIS A 66 5.70 -2.45 -15.47
CA HIS A 66 4.47 -2.16 -14.73
C HIS A 66 3.74 -3.44 -14.29
N ARG A 67 3.77 -4.50 -15.10
CA ARG A 67 3.14 -5.78 -14.74
C ARG A 67 3.86 -6.45 -13.57
N ILE A 68 5.20 -6.46 -13.60
CA ILE A 68 6.03 -7.03 -12.53
C ILE A 68 5.86 -6.20 -11.25
N ALA A 69 5.95 -4.88 -11.34
CA ALA A 69 5.77 -3.99 -10.19
C ALA A 69 4.37 -4.12 -9.57
N GLY A 70 3.32 -4.19 -10.39
CA GLY A 70 1.95 -4.40 -9.93
C GLY A 70 1.76 -5.76 -9.27
N PHE A 71 2.40 -6.81 -9.81
CA PHE A 71 2.43 -8.14 -9.21
C PHE A 71 3.14 -8.13 -7.86
N LEU A 72 4.38 -7.61 -7.77
CA LEU A 72 5.13 -7.54 -6.52
C LEU A 72 4.37 -6.76 -5.45
N MET A 73 3.85 -5.58 -5.79
CA MET A 73 3.08 -4.75 -4.86
C MET A 73 1.82 -5.44 -4.34
N THR A 74 1.17 -6.30 -5.14
CA THR A 74 -0.08 -6.93 -4.73
C THR A 74 0.14 -8.29 -4.09
N ALA A 75 0.96 -9.15 -4.71
CA ALA A 75 1.14 -10.55 -4.34
C ALA A 75 2.25 -10.74 -3.31
N ALA A 76 3.40 -10.09 -3.51
CA ALA A 76 4.58 -10.29 -2.66
C ALA A 76 4.54 -9.44 -1.39
N PHE A 77 3.92 -8.27 -1.46
CA PHE A 77 3.91 -7.28 -0.38
C PHE A 77 3.44 -7.78 1.00
N PRO A 78 2.33 -8.53 1.15
CA PRO A 78 1.97 -9.06 2.48
C PRO A 78 3.02 -9.98 3.07
N GLY A 79 3.68 -10.80 2.24
CA GLY A 79 4.78 -11.67 2.68
C GLY A 79 6.04 -10.89 3.05
N PHE A 80 6.34 -9.81 2.31
CA PHE A 80 7.41 -8.88 2.67
C PHE A 80 7.17 -8.23 4.04
N ILE A 81 5.95 -7.73 4.28
CA ILE A 81 5.58 -7.11 5.57
C ILE A 81 5.77 -8.11 6.70
N TRP A 82 5.26 -9.34 6.54
CA TRP A 82 5.44 -10.39 7.52
C TRP A 82 6.93 -10.56 7.81
N GLY A 83 7.72 -10.93 6.79
CA GLY A 83 9.14 -11.25 6.92
C GLY A 83 9.98 -10.11 7.52
N TRP A 84 9.60 -8.85 7.27
CA TRP A 84 10.24 -7.69 7.90
C TRP A 84 10.14 -7.72 9.43
N PHE A 85 8.99 -8.12 9.98
CA PHE A 85 8.79 -8.23 11.43
C PHE A 85 9.46 -9.46 12.06
N GLN A 86 10.10 -10.34 11.29
CA GLN A 86 10.93 -11.43 11.80
C GLN A 86 12.42 -11.08 11.83
N VAL A 87 12.82 -9.95 11.25
CA VAL A 87 14.22 -9.52 11.27
C VAL A 87 14.59 -9.10 12.70
N PRO A 88 15.63 -9.69 13.30
CA PRO A 88 16.07 -9.30 14.63
C PRO A 88 16.83 -7.97 14.58
N ASP A 89 16.73 -7.20 15.67
CA ASP A 89 17.53 -5.99 15.85
C ASP A 89 18.98 -6.35 16.21
N TYR A 90 19.92 -5.66 15.56
CA TYR A 90 21.35 -5.81 15.80
C TYR A 90 21.92 -4.50 16.34
N GLU A 91 22.60 -4.55 17.48
CA GLU A 91 23.31 -3.41 18.06
C GLU A 91 24.83 -3.52 17.78
N GLY A 92 25.50 -2.40 17.53
CA GLY A 92 26.96 -2.33 17.33
C GLY A 92 27.42 -2.46 15.88
N SER A 93 28.60 -3.06 15.65
CA SER A 93 29.18 -3.16 14.31
C SER A 93 28.50 -4.24 13.48
N ILE A 94 27.83 -3.81 12.40
CA ILE A 94 27.10 -4.68 11.49
C ILE A 94 28.07 -5.53 10.67
N THR A 95 27.94 -6.85 10.76
CA THR A 95 28.71 -7.81 9.95
C THR A 95 27.95 -8.18 8.68
N PHE A 96 28.66 -8.53 7.60
CA PHE A 96 28.03 -8.95 6.33
C PHE A 96 27.02 -10.11 6.50
N SER A 97 27.29 -11.06 7.41
CA SER A 97 26.37 -12.15 7.72
C SER A 97 25.01 -11.66 8.26
N GLN A 98 25.01 -10.62 9.08
CA GLN A 98 23.78 -10.03 9.63
C GLN A 98 22.95 -9.34 8.54
N ILE A 99 23.60 -8.73 7.54
CA ILE A 99 22.92 -8.19 6.37
C ILE A 99 22.19 -9.31 5.61
N VAL A 100 22.84 -10.45 5.40
CA VAL A 100 22.22 -11.59 4.71
C VAL A 100 21.00 -12.09 5.49
N ILE A 101 21.11 -12.26 6.81
CA ILE A 101 20.00 -12.70 7.68
C ILE A 101 18.85 -11.68 7.63
N ALA A 102 19.15 -10.38 7.58
CA ALA A 102 18.13 -9.33 7.53
C ALA A 102 17.26 -9.41 6.26
N TYR A 103 17.79 -9.90 5.14
CA TYR A 103 17.04 -10.05 3.90
C TYR A 103 16.42 -11.44 3.71
N GLU A 104 16.85 -12.46 4.46
CA GLU A 104 16.39 -13.83 4.32
C GLU A 104 14.87 -13.96 4.56
N PHE A 105 14.37 -13.49 5.70
CA PHE A 105 12.94 -13.56 6.03
C PHE A 105 12.04 -12.75 5.08
N PRO A 106 12.35 -11.47 4.75
CA PRO A 106 11.57 -10.72 3.78
C PRO A 106 11.52 -11.39 2.39
N LEU A 107 12.65 -11.92 1.90
CA LEU A 107 12.70 -12.58 0.59
C LEU A 107 11.93 -13.90 0.59
N LEU A 108 12.04 -14.69 1.67
CA LEU A 108 11.26 -15.92 1.83
C LEU A 108 9.76 -15.61 1.89
N GLY A 109 9.36 -14.59 2.65
CA GLY A 109 7.99 -14.11 2.72
C GLY A 109 7.45 -13.70 1.34
N VAL A 110 8.24 -12.95 0.57
CA VAL A 110 7.92 -12.59 -0.83
C VAL A 110 7.68 -13.82 -1.70
N LEU A 111 8.56 -14.83 -1.62
CA LEU A 111 8.44 -16.06 -2.41
C LEU A 111 7.17 -16.85 -2.04
N VAL A 112 6.92 -17.06 -0.74
CA VAL A 112 5.77 -17.80 -0.23
C VAL A 112 4.46 -17.09 -0.60
N ALA A 113 4.36 -15.78 -0.35
CA ALA A 113 3.16 -15.02 -0.68
C ALA A 113 2.88 -14.96 -2.19
N SER A 114 3.94 -14.80 -3.00
CA SER A 114 3.83 -14.83 -4.47
C SER A 114 3.37 -16.20 -4.97
N GLY A 115 3.92 -17.29 -4.43
CA GLY A 115 3.51 -18.66 -4.75
C GLY A 115 2.03 -18.91 -4.40
N LEU A 116 1.62 -18.52 -3.19
CA LEU A 116 0.24 -18.62 -2.75
C LEU A 116 -0.71 -17.82 -3.66
N PHE A 117 -0.32 -16.60 -4.06
CA PHE A 117 -1.10 -15.77 -4.98
C PHE A 117 -1.30 -16.47 -6.32
N LEU A 118 -0.25 -17.06 -6.89
CA LEU A 118 -0.32 -17.77 -8.18
C LEU A 118 -1.24 -19.00 -8.11
N VAL A 119 -1.19 -19.75 -7.02
CA VAL A 119 -2.09 -20.90 -6.77
C VAL A 119 -3.53 -20.43 -6.64
N LEU A 120 -3.79 -19.42 -5.79
CA LEU A 120 -5.14 -18.91 -5.54
C LEU A 120 -5.76 -18.19 -6.74
N LYS A 121 -4.94 -17.61 -7.61
CA LYS A 121 -5.37 -17.02 -8.88
C LYS A 121 -6.10 -18.01 -9.79
N ARG A 122 -5.89 -19.32 -9.61
CA ARG A 122 -6.58 -20.38 -10.35
C ARG A 122 -8.02 -20.60 -9.90
N PHE A 123 -8.36 -20.20 -8.67
CA PHE A 123 -9.66 -20.45 -8.04
C PHE A 123 -10.48 -19.18 -7.80
N LEU A 124 -9.82 -18.02 -7.65
CA LEU A 124 -10.46 -16.76 -7.27
C LEU A 124 -10.41 -15.74 -8.41
N THR A 125 -11.41 -14.86 -8.44
CA THR A 125 -11.41 -13.71 -9.36
C THR A 125 -10.32 -12.72 -8.97
N ALA A 126 -9.71 -12.05 -9.96
CA ALA A 126 -8.63 -11.09 -9.74
C ALA A 126 -9.00 -10.01 -8.70
N LYS A 127 -10.24 -9.49 -8.73
CA LYS A 127 -10.72 -8.49 -7.77
C LYS A 127 -10.72 -9.01 -6.33
N LYS A 128 -11.25 -10.22 -6.11
CA LYS A 128 -11.27 -10.84 -4.77
C LYS A 128 -9.85 -11.13 -4.29
N LEU A 129 -8.99 -11.63 -5.17
CA LEU A 129 -7.61 -11.94 -4.82
C LEU A 129 -6.81 -10.69 -4.41
N ILE A 130 -6.92 -9.61 -5.17
CA ILE A 130 -6.30 -8.31 -4.84
C ILE A 130 -6.83 -7.81 -3.48
N ALA A 131 -8.14 -7.89 -3.24
CA ALA A 131 -8.75 -7.46 -1.99
C ALA A 131 -8.26 -8.29 -0.78
N ILE A 132 -8.16 -9.61 -0.92
CA ILE A 132 -7.66 -10.51 0.14
C ILE A 132 -6.21 -10.19 0.48
N PHE A 133 -5.34 -10.07 -0.54
CA PHE A 133 -3.92 -9.78 -0.31
C PHE A 133 -3.68 -8.37 0.22
N SER A 134 -4.51 -7.40 -0.20
CA SER A 134 -4.55 -6.05 0.37
C SER A 134 -4.94 -6.08 1.86
N ALA A 135 -6.01 -6.78 2.20
CA ALA A 135 -6.44 -6.93 3.60
C ALA A 135 -5.39 -7.67 4.45
N LEU A 136 -4.76 -8.71 3.91
CA LEU A 136 -3.66 -9.43 4.56
C LEU A 136 -2.47 -8.50 4.83
N ALA A 137 -2.07 -7.67 3.87
CA ALA A 137 -0.94 -6.75 4.03
C ALA A 137 -1.17 -5.75 5.17
N VAL A 138 -2.33 -5.07 5.18
CA VAL A 138 -2.69 -4.11 6.24
C VAL A 138 -2.84 -4.81 7.58
N SER A 139 -3.54 -5.96 7.61
CA SER A 139 -3.79 -6.68 8.87
C SER A 139 -2.49 -7.21 9.45
N CYS A 140 -1.60 -7.79 8.63
CA CYS A 140 -0.28 -8.25 9.07
C CYS A 140 0.55 -7.10 9.64
N TYR A 141 0.55 -5.93 8.98
CA TYR A 141 1.28 -4.76 9.49
C TYR A 141 0.78 -4.35 10.88
N TYR A 142 -0.53 -4.16 11.05
CA TYR A 142 -1.09 -3.73 12.34
C TYR A 142 -1.09 -4.82 13.40
N TRP A 143 -1.05 -6.10 13.01
CA TRP A 143 -0.89 -7.22 13.94
C TRP A 143 0.38 -7.10 14.76
N TYR A 144 1.50 -6.76 14.12
CA TYR A 144 2.78 -6.58 14.80
C TYR A 144 2.97 -5.17 15.33
N ARG A 145 2.50 -4.15 14.59
CA ARG A 145 2.75 -2.75 14.97
C ARG A 145 1.91 -2.30 16.16
N LEU A 146 0.63 -2.67 16.26
CA LEU A 146 -0.22 -2.20 17.36
C LEU A 146 0.34 -2.58 18.75
N PRO A 147 0.74 -3.83 19.02
CA PRO A 147 1.39 -4.18 20.30
C PRO A 147 2.66 -3.37 20.58
N ALA A 148 3.51 -3.18 19.57
CA ALA A 148 4.76 -2.44 19.72
C ALA A 148 4.53 -0.98 20.16
N LEU A 149 3.50 -0.32 19.61
CA LEU A 149 3.18 1.08 19.94
C LEU A 149 2.83 1.29 21.42
N ILE A 150 2.26 0.27 22.09
CA ILE A 150 1.75 0.33 23.48
C ILE A 150 2.60 -0.45 24.49
N GLY A 151 3.83 -0.85 24.12
CA GLY A 151 4.77 -1.52 25.04
C GLY A 151 4.63 -3.05 25.11
N PHE A 152 3.90 -3.68 24.19
CA PHE A 152 3.74 -5.14 24.10
C PHE A 152 4.43 -5.72 22.85
N GLY A 153 5.40 -5.00 22.29
CA GLY A 153 6.18 -5.42 21.13
C GLY A 153 7.05 -6.64 21.42
N ILE A 154 7.44 -7.34 20.35
CA ILE A 154 8.40 -8.45 20.42
C ILE A 154 9.79 -7.94 20.80
N PHE A 155 10.14 -6.75 20.28
CA PHE A 155 11.38 -6.04 20.59
C PHE A 155 11.05 -4.85 21.51
N PRO A 156 11.63 -4.79 22.72
CA PRO A 156 11.38 -3.69 23.64
C PRO A 156 11.93 -2.37 23.09
N ASN A 157 11.19 -1.28 23.27
CA ASN A 157 11.52 0.09 22.82
C ASN A 157 11.55 0.35 21.31
N ASP A 158 11.46 -0.65 20.43
CA ASP A 158 11.35 -0.39 18.99
C ASP A 158 9.97 0.15 18.60
N GLY A 159 9.93 1.42 18.19
CA GLY A 159 8.71 2.06 17.68
C GLY A 159 7.60 2.24 18.71
N MET A 160 7.91 2.17 20.00
CA MET A 160 6.98 2.39 21.11
C MET A 160 6.60 3.87 21.22
N LEU A 161 5.31 4.18 21.33
CA LEU A 161 4.83 5.55 21.58
C LEU A 161 4.66 5.80 23.08
N ILE A 162 4.07 4.84 23.78
CA ILE A 162 3.78 4.91 25.20
C ILE A 162 3.79 3.51 25.79
N ASP A 163 4.39 3.34 26.96
CA ASP A 163 4.41 2.05 27.65
C ASP A 163 3.16 1.89 28.53
N LEU A 164 2.24 1.01 28.13
CA LEU A 164 1.06 0.64 28.92
C LEU A 164 1.18 -0.77 29.50
N SER A 165 2.35 -1.41 29.41
CA SER A 165 2.55 -2.81 29.85
C SER A 165 2.17 -3.04 31.31
N HIS A 166 2.31 -2.03 32.16
CA HIS A 166 1.95 -2.05 33.57
C HIS A 166 0.50 -1.60 33.85
N SER A 167 -0.15 -0.92 32.91
CA SER A 167 -1.45 -0.28 33.10
C SER A 167 -2.61 -1.08 32.50
N ILE A 168 -2.37 -1.84 31.43
CA ILE A 168 -3.41 -2.63 30.76
C ILE A 168 -3.05 -4.12 30.72
N PRO A 169 -4.04 -5.01 30.81
CA PRO A 169 -3.80 -6.43 30.70
C PRO A 169 -3.58 -6.85 29.23
N LYS A 170 -2.76 -7.89 29.01
CA LYS A 170 -2.39 -8.41 27.67
C LYS A 170 -3.59 -8.78 26.78
N TRP A 171 -4.72 -9.17 27.36
CA TRP A 171 -5.91 -9.53 26.58
C TRP A 171 -6.51 -8.34 25.83
N VAL A 172 -6.38 -7.11 26.35
CA VAL A 172 -6.86 -5.89 25.67
C VAL A 172 -6.15 -5.71 24.34
N VAL A 173 -4.83 -5.93 24.32
CA VAL A 173 -4.01 -5.87 23.10
C VAL A 173 -4.48 -6.90 22.08
N SER A 174 -4.77 -8.13 22.53
CA SER A 174 -5.29 -9.18 21.65
C SER A 174 -6.64 -8.80 21.05
N VAL A 175 -7.55 -8.22 21.84
CA VAL A 175 -8.84 -7.73 21.35
C VAL A 175 -8.67 -6.63 20.31
N ILE A 176 -7.77 -5.67 20.53
CA ILE A 176 -7.48 -4.58 19.57
C ILE A 176 -6.98 -5.15 18.24
N ILE A 177 -6.03 -6.08 18.27
CA ILE A 177 -5.49 -6.68 17.04
C ILE A 177 -6.55 -7.48 16.28
N ILE A 178 -7.34 -8.30 16.98
CA ILE A 178 -8.37 -9.13 16.36
C ILE A 178 -9.46 -8.24 15.75
N THR A 179 -9.94 -7.25 16.49
CA THR A 179 -10.99 -6.32 16.02
C THR A 179 -10.53 -5.50 14.82
N THR A 180 -9.30 -4.98 14.84
CA THR A 180 -8.75 -4.21 13.70
C THR A 180 -8.55 -5.10 12.46
N SER A 181 -8.04 -6.33 12.63
CA SER A 181 -7.90 -7.29 11.53
C SER A 181 -9.26 -7.67 10.93
N LEU A 182 -10.25 -7.99 11.77
CA LEU A 182 -11.62 -8.28 11.32
C LEU A 182 -12.23 -7.09 10.58
N PHE A 183 -12.01 -5.86 11.09
CA PHE A 183 -12.47 -4.65 10.44
C PHE A 183 -11.88 -4.49 9.03
N PHE A 184 -10.57 -4.68 8.85
CA PHE A 184 -9.93 -4.57 7.53
C PHE A 184 -10.44 -5.62 6.55
N PHE A 185 -10.57 -6.87 6.97
CA PHE A 185 -11.12 -7.94 6.14
C PHE A 185 -12.58 -7.65 5.76
N TRP A 186 -13.41 -7.26 6.72
CA TRP A 186 -14.78 -6.86 6.46
C TRP A 186 -14.85 -5.69 5.46
N TRP A 187 -14.04 -4.65 5.66
CA TRP A 187 -14.08 -3.43 4.87
C TRP A 187 -13.57 -3.61 3.43
N ILE A 188 -12.47 -4.35 3.25
CA ILE A 188 -11.79 -4.49 1.96
C ILE A 188 -12.34 -5.68 1.16
N VAL A 189 -12.60 -6.81 1.82
CA VAL A 189 -12.95 -8.09 1.16
C VAL A 189 -14.45 -8.30 1.05
N PHE A 190 -15.17 -8.25 2.17
CA PHE A 190 -16.58 -8.66 2.22
C PHE A 190 -17.55 -7.57 1.80
N ARG A 191 -17.23 -6.32 2.15
CA ARG A 191 -18.09 -5.20 1.85
C ARG A 191 -18.12 -4.92 0.34
N LYS A 192 -19.33 -4.76 -0.21
CA LYS A 192 -19.55 -4.43 -1.63
C LYS A 192 -18.76 -3.18 -2.03
N GLN A 193 -17.89 -3.33 -3.03
CA GLN A 193 -17.08 -2.24 -3.57
C GLN A 193 -17.93 -1.31 -4.42
N LYS A 194 -17.95 -0.01 -4.07
CA LYS A 194 -18.54 1.03 -4.92
C LYS A 194 -17.48 1.58 -5.87
N GLN A 195 -17.87 1.88 -7.11
CA GLN A 195 -16.98 2.44 -8.13
C GLN A 195 -16.80 3.97 -7.94
N ILE A 196 -16.40 4.38 -6.74
CA ILE A 196 -16.20 5.79 -6.38
C ILE A 196 -14.70 6.09 -6.44
N SER A 197 -14.31 7.16 -7.12
CA SER A 197 -12.93 7.64 -7.15
C SER A 197 -12.53 8.33 -5.84
N TRP A 198 -11.23 8.42 -5.54
CA TRP A 198 -10.72 9.13 -4.37
C TRP A 198 -11.01 10.63 -4.44
N GLY A 199 -10.82 11.22 -5.61
CA GLY A 199 -10.97 12.65 -5.86
C GLY A 199 -11.90 12.94 -7.04
N SER A 200 -12.81 13.89 -6.85
CA SER A 200 -13.66 14.38 -7.94
C SER A 200 -12.78 15.14 -8.93
N ARG A 201 -12.92 14.82 -10.23
CA ARG A 201 -12.13 15.50 -11.26
C ARG A 201 -12.70 16.89 -11.50
N PRO A 202 -11.88 17.95 -11.45
CA PRO A 202 -12.32 19.27 -11.88
C PRO A 202 -12.57 19.29 -13.41
N ALA A 203 -13.29 20.30 -13.89
CA ALA A 203 -13.52 20.48 -15.32
C ALA A 203 -12.18 20.57 -16.09
N TYR A 204 -12.13 20.06 -17.32
CA TYR A 204 -10.92 20.16 -18.13
C TYR A 204 -10.57 21.63 -18.41
N ALA A 205 -9.28 21.95 -18.30
CA ALA A 205 -8.80 23.24 -18.76
C ALA A 205 -9.05 23.37 -20.27
N LYS A 206 -9.58 24.51 -20.71
CA LYS A 206 -9.61 24.86 -22.14
C LYS A 206 -8.16 25.12 -22.55
N ILE A 207 -7.50 24.13 -23.11
CA ILE A 207 -6.17 24.30 -23.68
C ILE A 207 -6.36 25.13 -24.96
N SER A 208 -6.10 26.44 -24.90
CA SER A 208 -5.87 27.20 -26.13
C SER A 208 -4.65 26.57 -26.79
N ARG A 209 -4.82 26.03 -28.00
CA ARG A 209 -3.71 25.53 -28.81
C ARG A 209 -2.87 26.72 -29.30
N THR A 210 -2.15 27.37 -28.39
CA THR A 210 -1.06 28.25 -28.77
C THR A 210 0.18 27.35 -28.75
N LYS A 211 0.45 26.71 -29.88
CA LYS A 211 1.76 26.11 -30.13
C LYS A 211 2.76 27.25 -30.11
N THR A 212 3.55 27.34 -29.05
CA THR A 212 4.82 28.05 -29.07
C THR A 212 5.90 27.06 -28.65
N SER A 213 6.43 26.40 -29.69
CA SER A 213 7.88 26.34 -29.97
C SER A 213 8.75 26.92 -28.85
N LEU A 214 9.52 26.10 -28.11
CA LEU A 214 10.95 25.77 -28.32
C LEU A 214 11.63 25.86 -26.92
N PRO A 215 12.87 25.38 -26.70
CA PRO A 215 13.74 24.50 -27.50
C PRO A 215 13.93 23.10 -26.89
#